data_AF-A0A4Q3EC02-F1
#
_entry.id   AF-A0A4Q3EC02-F1
#
_cell.length_a   1.000
_cell.length_b   1.000
_cell.length_c   1.000
_cell.angle_alpha   90.00
_cell.angle_beta   90.00
_cell.angle_gamma   90.00
#
_symmetry.space_group_name_H-M   'P 1'
#
loop_
_entity.id
_entity.type
_entity.pdbx_description
1 polymer ?
#
loop_
_entity_poly.entity_id
_entity_poly.type
_entity_poly.pdbx_seq_one_letter_code
_entity_poly.pdbx_strand_id
1 'polypeptide(L)'
;MSYRYKVFTWPVHQQYLFALAQGNIDFFIPEGQNASFKAQFSAQQNVTEVSVSAIKELDFDLILFQDEESYHTKQYQLLSDKQRQLPKIYLEHHPPKQHPTNAHHFVQDAAVQLVHVNHYNALMWDNHDLNVTVIENGVTVNAVSFSGENPAGVLVLEEFPAD
;
A
#
# COMPACT_ATOMS: atom_id res chain seq x y z
N MET A 1 -4.07 19.04 19.80
CA MET A 1 -3.30 18.52 18.66
C MET A 1 -4.03 17.28 18.15
N SER A 2 -4.25 17.16 16.84
CA SER A 2 -4.84 15.94 16.25
C SER A 2 -3.86 14.79 16.45
N TYR A 3 -4.32 13.65 16.93
CA TYR A 3 -3.54 12.43 16.98
C TYR A 3 -3.09 12.03 15.57
N ARG A 4 -1.86 11.53 15.44
CA ARG A 4 -1.29 10.98 14.20
C ARG A 4 -1.08 9.49 14.40
N TYR A 5 -1.66 8.68 13.53
CA TYR A 5 -1.49 7.24 13.56
C TYR A 5 -0.06 6.87 13.14
N LYS A 6 0.54 5.92 13.84
CA LYS A 6 1.82 5.31 13.50
C LYS A 6 1.58 4.00 12.75
N VAL A 7 1.97 3.96 11.48
CA VAL A 7 1.72 2.84 10.59
C VAL A 7 3.04 2.21 10.17
N PHE A 8 3.18 0.90 10.35
CA PHE A 8 4.30 0.17 9.77
C PHE A 8 3.91 -0.44 8.41
N THR A 9 4.79 -0.33 7.41
CA THR A 9 4.56 -0.88 6.07
C THR A 9 5.86 -1.26 5.37
N TRP A 10 5.76 -2.15 4.38
CA TRP A 10 6.81 -2.36 3.39
C TRP A 10 6.51 -1.51 2.14
N PRO A 11 7.46 -0.69 1.66
CA PRO A 11 7.23 0.24 0.56
C PRO A 11 7.32 -0.44 -0.82
N VAL A 12 6.36 -1.32 -1.14
CA VAL A 12 6.36 -2.08 -2.41
C VAL A 12 5.92 -1.22 -3.59
N HIS A 13 4.90 -0.37 -3.40
CA HIS A 13 4.41 0.56 -4.43
C HIS A 13 4.70 2.00 -4.02
N GLN A 14 5.81 2.56 -4.53
CA GLN A 14 6.33 3.86 -4.09
C GLN A 14 5.35 5.01 -4.33
N GLN A 15 4.65 5.03 -5.48
CA GLN A 15 3.69 6.08 -5.80
C GLN A 15 2.49 6.10 -4.84
N TYR A 16 1.93 4.93 -4.50
CA TYR A 16 0.79 4.87 -3.58
C TYR A 16 1.19 5.30 -2.16
N LEU A 17 2.34 4.81 -1.67
CA LEU A 17 2.86 5.26 -0.38
C LEU A 17 3.14 6.76 -0.36
N PHE A 18 3.62 7.34 -1.47
CA PHE A 18 3.82 8.78 -1.58
C PHE A 18 2.50 9.56 -1.49
N ALA A 19 1.43 9.07 -2.12
CA ALA A 19 0.08 9.66 -1.99
C ALA A 19 -0.42 9.57 -0.53
N LEU A 20 -0.25 8.42 0.12
CA LEU A 20 -0.59 8.24 1.54
C LEU A 20 0.21 9.17 2.47
N ALA A 21 1.48 9.40 2.16
CA ALA A 21 2.36 10.27 2.93
C ALA A 21 1.93 11.75 2.88
N GLN A 22 1.04 12.16 1.96
CA GLN A 22 0.44 13.50 2.00
C GLN A 22 -0.59 13.66 3.13
N GLY A 23 -1.04 12.55 3.73
CA GLY A 23 -1.96 12.54 4.86
C GLY A 23 -1.29 12.79 6.22
N ASN A 24 -2.12 12.93 7.26
CA ASN A 24 -1.66 13.15 8.63
C ASN A 24 -1.38 11.81 9.36
N ILE A 25 -0.44 11.03 8.82
CA ILE A 25 -0.04 9.70 9.30
C ILE A 25 1.48 9.64 9.34
N ASP A 26 2.04 8.97 10.36
CA ASP A 26 3.47 8.67 10.46
C ASP A 26 3.75 7.25 9.99
N PHE A 27 4.48 7.11 8.89
CA PHE A 27 4.88 5.83 8.33
C PHE A 27 6.28 5.43 8.79
N PHE A 28 6.40 4.16 9.18
CA PHE A 28 7.65 3.50 9.50
C PHE A 28 7.88 2.38 8.50
N ILE A 29 9.06 2.36 7.90
CA ILE A 29 9.45 1.38 6.88
C ILE A 29 10.80 0.76 7.24
N PRO A 30 11.12 -0.46 6.80
CA PRO A 30 12.45 -1.01 6.99
C PRO A 30 13.50 -0.17 6.25
N GLU A 31 14.66 -0.01 6.88
CA GLU A 31 15.83 0.64 6.27
C GLU A 31 16.36 -0.12 5.04
N GLY A 32 17.24 0.54 4.28
CA GLY A 32 17.89 -0.07 3.12
C GLY A 32 17.20 0.26 1.80
N GLN A 33 16.39 1.33 1.78
CA GLN A 33 15.73 1.79 0.58
C GLN A 33 16.74 2.30 -0.45
N ASN A 34 16.42 2.09 -1.73
CA ASN A 34 17.30 2.46 -2.84
C ASN A 34 17.35 3.99 -3.06
N ALA A 35 18.26 4.44 -3.92
CA ALA A 35 18.43 5.87 -4.21
C ALA A 35 17.18 6.54 -4.79
N SER A 36 16.39 5.81 -5.60
CA SER A 36 15.14 6.33 -6.17
C SER A 36 14.11 6.64 -5.09
N PHE A 37 13.92 5.70 -4.15
CA PHE A 37 13.04 5.90 -3.00
C PHE A 37 13.50 7.11 -2.18
N LYS A 38 14.78 7.17 -1.83
CA LYS A 38 15.33 8.28 -1.02
C LYS A 38 15.15 9.64 -1.69
N ALA A 39 15.31 9.71 -3.02
CA ALA A 39 15.04 10.93 -3.77
C ALA A 39 13.56 11.33 -3.70
N GLN A 40 12.63 10.39 -3.94
CA GLN A 40 11.19 10.63 -3.93
C GLN A 40 10.66 11.09 -2.56
N PHE A 41 11.19 10.52 -1.47
CA PHE A 41 10.75 10.81 -0.11
C PHE A 41 11.62 11.84 0.63
N SER A 42 12.59 12.46 -0.04
CA SER A 42 13.58 13.39 0.56
C SER A 42 12.97 14.58 1.32
N ALA A 43 11.79 15.04 0.90
CA ALA A 43 11.06 16.13 1.55
C ALA A 43 9.99 15.66 2.55
N GLN A 44 9.72 14.35 2.64
CA GLN A 44 8.68 13.82 3.51
C GLN A 44 9.21 13.61 4.93
N GLN A 45 8.61 14.31 5.88
CA GLN A 45 9.01 14.25 7.29
C GLN A 45 8.30 13.14 8.07
N ASN A 46 7.26 12.56 7.49
CA ASN A 46 6.40 11.55 8.11
C ASN A 46 6.65 10.14 7.60
N VAL A 47 7.77 9.91 6.91
CA VAL A 47 8.21 8.58 6.47
C VAL A 47 9.59 8.33 7.04
N THR A 48 9.70 7.36 7.94
CA THR A 48 10.93 7.07 8.69
C THR A 48 11.44 5.67 8.35
N GLU A 49 12.67 5.58 7.83
CA GLU A 49 13.40 4.31 7.74
C GLU A 49 13.83 3.87 9.15
N VAL A 50 13.54 2.62 9.51
CA VAL A 50 13.85 2.02 10.81
C VAL A 50 14.71 0.79 10.61
N SER A 51 15.74 0.64 11.45
CA SER A 51 16.57 -0.56 11.41
C SER A 51 15.78 -1.81 11.76
N VAL A 52 16.10 -2.91 11.07
CA VAL A 52 15.37 -4.18 11.22
C VAL A 52 15.32 -4.66 12.68
N SER A 53 16.38 -4.43 13.44
CA SER A 53 16.46 -4.79 14.86
C SER A 53 15.59 -3.91 15.76
N ALA A 54 15.35 -2.65 15.40
CA ALA A 54 14.56 -1.71 16.20
C ALA A 54 13.06 -1.81 15.96
N ILE A 55 12.62 -2.38 14.82
CA ILE A 55 11.19 -2.47 14.45
C ILE A 55 10.35 -3.11 15.58
N LYS A 56 10.84 -4.17 16.22
CA LYS A 56 10.11 -4.90 17.27
C LYS A 56 9.89 -4.10 18.56
N GLU A 57 10.69 -3.06 18.77
CA GLU A 57 10.66 -2.21 19.97
C GLU A 57 9.76 -0.98 19.80
N LEU A 58 9.25 -0.73 18.58
CA LEU A 58 8.39 0.42 18.31
C LEU A 58 6.91 0.06 18.56
N ASP A 59 6.17 1.01 19.12
CA ASP A 59 4.71 0.93 19.18
C ASP A 59 4.11 1.50 17.88
N PHE A 60 3.34 0.65 17.20
CA PHE A 60 2.53 1.00 16.04
C PHE A 60 1.05 0.86 16.37
N ASP A 61 0.23 1.61 15.65
CA ASP A 61 -1.23 1.54 15.79
C ASP A 61 -1.84 0.58 14.76
N LEU A 62 -1.17 0.39 13.62
CA LEU A 62 -1.67 -0.40 12.50
C LEU A 62 -0.53 -0.93 11.62
N ILE A 63 -0.74 -2.10 11.03
CA ILE A 63 0.14 -2.67 10.00
C ILE A 63 -0.54 -2.57 8.64
N LEU A 64 0.17 -1.99 7.67
CA LEU A 64 -0.25 -1.93 6.28
C LEU A 64 0.57 -2.93 5.46
N PHE A 65 -0.11 -3.92 4.90
CA PHE A 65 0.44 -4.86 3.93
C PHE A 65 0.14 -4.39 2.51
N GLN A 66 1.10 -4.54 1.61
CA GLN A 66 0.97 -4.15 0.19
C GLN A 66 1.38 -5.26 -0.77
N ASP A 67 1.77 -6.43 -0.23
CA ASP A 67 2.20 -7.59 -1.00
C ASP A 67 2.04 -8.87 -0.18
N GLU A 68 1.92 -9.99 -0.90
CA GLU A 68 1.72 -11.33 -0.35
C GLU A 68 2.90 -11.81 0.50
N GLU A 69 4.14 -11.50 0.10
CA GLU A 69 5.35 -11.98 0.81
C GLU A 69 5.45 -11.34 2.20
N SER A 70 5.12 -10.06 2.31
CA SER A 70 5.08 -9.36 3.59
C SER A 70 4.00 -9.93 4.52
N TYR A 71 2.83 -10.24 3.96
CA TYR A 71 1.72 -10.84 4.70
C TYR A 71 2.00 -12.28 5.13
N HIS A 72 2.57 -13.15 4.29
CA HIS A 72 2.79 -14.55 4.67
C HIS A 72 4.13 -14.83 5.35
N THR A 73 5.14 -14.00 5.13
CA THR A 73 6.52 -14.35 5.50
C THR A 73 7.23 -13.25 6.28
N LYS A 74 7.36 -12.03 5.73
CA LYS A 74 8.24 -11.02 6.36
C LYS A 74 7.73 -10.55 7.72
N GLN A 75 6.42 -10.50 7.93
CA GLN A 75 5.87 -10.09 9.24
C GLN A 75 6.38 -10.95 10.40
N TYR A 76 6.61 -12.25 10.20
CA TYR A 76 7.07 -13.16 11.24
C TYR A 76 8.55 -12.93 11.61
N GLN A 77 9.31 -12.32 10.70
CA GLN A 77 10.71 -12.01 10.91
C GLN A 77 10.88 -10.65 11.58
N LEU A 78 10.11 -9.65 11.11
CA LEU A 78 10.29 -8.24 11.48
C LEU A 78 9.39 -7.77 12.62
N LEU A 79 8.19 -8.31 12.78
CA LEU A 79 7.23 -7.87 13.80
C LEU A 79 7.28 -8.77 15.04
N SER A 80 6.98 -8.20 16.20
CA SER A 80 6.74 -8.95 17.44
C SER A 80 5.35 -9.58 17.44
N ASP A 81 5.11 -10.54 18.33
CA ASP A 81 3.80 -11.19 18.46
C ASP A 81 2.69 -10.16 18.75
N LYS A 82 2.97 -9.17 19.61
CA LYS A 82 2.04 -8.07 19.91
C LYS A 82 1.72 -7.26 18.66
N GLN A 83 2.73 -6.87 17.88
CA GLN A 83 2.55 -6.09 16.65
C GLN A 83 1.74 -6.86 15.60
N ARG A 84 1.90 -8.18 15.51
CA ARG A 84 1.12 -9.03 14.59
C ARG A 84 -0.35 -9.18 14.99
N GLN A 85 -0.75 -8.75 16.19
CA GLN A 85 -2.15 -8.71 16.65
C GLN A 85 -2.78 -7.31 16.51
N LEU A 86 -2.03 -6.31 16.03
CA LEU A 86 -2.58 -4.99 15.74
C LEU A 86 -3.60 -5.05 14.60
N PRO A 87 -4.46 -4.02 14.46
CA PRO A 87 -5.26 -3.81 13.26
C PRO A 87 -4.43 -3.88 11.98
N LYS A 88 -4.99 -4.51 10.94
CA LYS A 88 -4.30 -4.76 9.67
C LYS A 88 -5.13 -4.25 8.51
N ILE A 89 -4.46 -3.59 7.57
CA ILE A 89 -4.98 -3.32 6.24
C ILE A 89 -4.15 -4.13 5.26
N TYR A 90 -4.81 -4.82 4.34
CA TYR A 90 -4.16 -5.36 3.14
C TYR A 90 -4.59 -4.49 1.96
N LEU A 91 -3.62 -3.84 1.32
CA LEU A 91 -3.82 -2.99 0.16
C LEU A 91 -3.45 -3.77 -1.10
N GLU A 92 -4.48 -4.13 -1.87
CA GLU A 92 -4.34 -4.86 -3.13
C GLU A 92 -4.20 -3.89 -4.31
N HIS A 93 -3.05 -3.99 -4.97
CA HIS A 93 -2.64 -3.13 -6.08
C HIS A 93 -3.03 -3.71 -7.44
N HIS A 94 -3.14 -5.03 -7.54
CA HIS A 94 -3.25 -5.71 -8.82
C HIS A 94 -4.49 -6.58 -8.91
N PRO A 95 -5.04 -6.77 -10.13
CA PRO A 95 -5.96 -7.87 -10.36
C PRO A 95 -5.24 -9.21 -10.17
N PRO A 96 -5.98 -10.32 -10.02
CA PRO A 96 -5.36 -11.62 -9.92
C PRO A 96 -4.58 -11.98 -11.18
N LYS A 97 -3.46 -12.67 -10.99
CA LYS A 97 -2.69 -13.27 -12.10
C LYS A 97 -3.40 -14.46 -12.73
N GLN A 98 -4.28 -15.12 -11.97
CA GLN A 98 -5.07 -16.26 -12.41
C GLN A 98 -6.32 -15.79 -13.15
N HIS A 99 -6.99 -16.71 -13.85
CA HIS A 99 -8.31 -16.42 -14.42
C HIS A 99 -9.27 -15.93 -13.31
N PRO A 100 -9.95 -14.77 -13.48
CA PRO A 100 -10.74 -14.15 -12.43
C PRO A 100 -11.77 -15.07 -11.76
N THR A 101 -12.40 -15.97 -12.52
CA THR A 101 -13.38 -16.92 -11.98
C THR A 101 -12.81 -17.95 -11.00
N ASN A 102 -11.50 -18.10 -10.94
CA ASN A 102 -10.80 -19.05 -10.07
C ASN A 102 -9.92 -18.33 -9.03
N ALA A 103 -9.90 -16.99 -9.06
CA ALA A 103 -8.96 -16.18 -8.33
C ALA A 103 -9.51 -15.78 -6.95
N HIS A 104 -9.32 -16.67 -5.99
CA HIS A 104 -9.64 -16.41 -4.58
C HIS A 104 -8.52 -15.59 -3.95
N HIS A 105 -8.88 -14.50 -3.28
CA HIS A 105 -7.94 -13.67 -2.57
C HIS A 105 -7.28 -14.48 -1.43
N PHE A 106 -5.97 -14.41 -1.26
CA PHE A 106 -5.28 -15.26 -0.27
C PHE A 106 -5.50 -14.80 1.18
N VAL A 107 -5.81 -13.52 1.38
CA VAL A 107 -6.30 -13.02 2.68
C VAL A 107 -7.71 -13.57 2.90
N GLN A 108 -7.90 -14.25 4.03
CA GLN A 108 -9.19 -14.83 4.48
C GLN A 108 -9.54 -14.41 5.91
N ASP A 109 -8.65 -13.70 6.59
CA ASP A 109 -8.86 -13.25 7.97
C ASP A 109 -9.83 -12.07 7.98
N ALA A 110 -11.04 -12.28 8.48
CA ALA A 110 -12.09 -11.27 8.57
C ALA A 110 -11.72 -10.07 9.48
N ALA A 111 -10.67 -10.19 10.31
CA ALA A 111 -10.14 -9.06 11.07
C ALA A 111 -9.27 -8.11 10.22
N VAL A 112 -8.89 -8.51 9.01
CA VAL A 112 -8.11 -7.68 8.07
C VAL A 112 -9.06 -6.86 7.20
N GLN A 113 -8.83 -5.54 7.16
CA GLN A 113 -9.53 -4.69 6.20
C GLN A 113 -8.87 -4.82 4.83
N LEU A 114 -9.61 -5.36 3.86
CA LEU A 114 -9.15 -5.44 2.47
C LEU A 114 -9.46 -4.11 1.75
N VAL A 115 -8.45 -3.54 1.12
CA VAL A 115 -8.54 -2.31 0.33
C VAL A 115 -8.04 -2.58 -1.07
N HIS A 116 -8.84 -2.28 -2.10
CA HIS A 116 -8.39 -2.31 -3.49
C HIS A 116 -8.14 -0.89 -3.99
N VAL A 117 -7.12 -0.72 -4.83
CA VAL A 117 -6.75 0.60 -5.40
C VAL A 117 -7.64 1.05 -6.56
N ASN A 118 -8.55 0.19 -7.01
CA ASN A 118 -9.55 0.51 -8.04
C ASN A 118 -10.71 -0.50 -7.99
N HIS A 119 -11.81 -0.16 -8.63
CA HIS A 119 -13.01 -1.01 -8.70
C HIS A 119 -12.83 -2.26 -9.56
N TYR A 120 -11.93 -2.24 -10.55
CA TYR A 120 -11.68 -3.37 -11.44
C TYR A 120 -11.04 -4.54 -10.68
N ASN A 121 -9.98 -4.28 -9.91
CA ASN A 121 -9.31 -5.29 -9.09
C ASN A 121 -10.29 -5.91 -8.09
N ALA A 122 -11.07 -5.08 -7.40
CA ALA A 122 -12.08 -5.54 -6.45
C ALA A 122 -13.10 -6.49 -7.10
N LEU A 123 -13.48 -6.23 -8.36
CA LEU A 123 -14.39 -7.09 -9.12
C LEU A 123 -13.72 -8.39 -9.57
N MET A 124 -12.43 -8.37 -9.92
CA MET A 124 -11.74 -9.52 -10.50
C MET A 124 -11.30 -10.55 -9.45
N TRP A 125 -11.17 -10.15 -8.20
CA TRP A 125 -10.91 -11.06 -7.08
C TRP A 125 -12.20 -11.61 -6.50
N ASP A 126 -12.22 -12.91 -6.21
CA ASP A 126 -13.13 -13.44 -5.18
C ASP A 126 -12.55 -13.05 -3.81
N ASN A 127 -13.16 -12.04 -3.20
CA ASN A 127 -12.72 -11.47 -1.92
C ASN A 127 -13.30 -12.23 -0.71
N HIS A 128 -13.92 -13.40 -0.91
CA HIS A 128 -14.65 -14.13 0.13
C HIS A 128 -15.74 -13.26 0.77
N ASP A 129 -15.96 -13.41 2.08
CA ASP A 129 -16.86 -12.58 2.89
C ASP A 129 -16.13 -11.36 3.52
N LEU A 130 -14.95 -10.98 3.00
CA LEU A 130 -14.20 -9.86 3.55
C LEU A 130 -14.90 -8.53 3.29
N ASN A 131 -14.77 -7.61 4.26
CA ASN A 131 -15.18 -6.23 4.04
C ASN A 131 -14.21 -5.54 3.07
N VAL A 132 -14.66 -5.23 1.86
CA VAL A 132 -13.86 -4.58 0.81
C VAL A 132 -14.15 -3.08 0.77
N THR A 133 -13.09 -2.28 0.85
CA THR A 133 -13.13 -0.84 0.54
C THR A 133 -12.34 -0.58 -0.73
N VAL A 134 -12.81 0.34 -1.57
CA VAL A 134 -12.02 0.83 -2.72
C VAL A 134 -11.54 2.24 -2.40
N ILE A 135 -10.22 2.46 -2.50
CA ILE A 135 -9.60 3.78 -2.38
C ILE A 135 -8.74 3.97 -3.62
N GLU A 136 -9.18 4.86 -4.51
CA GLU A 136 -8.48 5.10 -5.78
C GLU A 136 -7.14 5.81 -5.56
N ASN A 137 -6.24 5.64 -6.54
CA ASN A 137 -4.97 6.35 -6.57
C ASN A 137 -5.17 7.87 -6.53
N GLY A 138 -4.59 8.51 -5.52
CA GLY A 138 -4.52 9.97 -5.44
C GLY A 138 -3.37 10.52 -6.27
N VAL A 139 -3.60 11.63 -6.97
CA VAL A 139 -2.55 12.44 -7.60
C VAL A 139 -2.50 13.79 -6.89
N THR A 140 -1.30 14.27 -6.57
CA THR A 140 -1.13 15.60 -6.00
C THR A 140 -1.61 16.66 -6.99
N VAL A 141 -2.12 17.79 -6.48
CA VAL A 141 -2.55 18.89 -7.34
C VAL A 141 -1.32 19.42 -8.09
N ASN A 142 -1.30 19.20 -9.40
CA ASN A 142 -0.25 19.71 -10.26
C ASN A 142 -0.45 21.20 -10.53
N ALA A 143 0.66 21.93 -10.70
CA ALA A 143 0.65 23.34 -11.10
C ALA A 143 0.12 23.56 -12.53
N VAL A 144 -0.05 22.49 -13.30
CA VAL A 144 -0.53 22.51 -14.68
C VAL A 144 -2.03 22.26 -14.69
N SER A 145 -2.80 23.22 -15.21
CA SER A 145 -4.23 23.07 -15.46
C SER A 145 -4.46 22.62 -16.90
N PHE A 146 -5.35 21.65 -17.09
CA PHE A 146 -5.78 21.23 -18.42
C PHE A 146 -6.68 22.31 -19.04
N SER A 147 -6.25 22.91 -20.17
CA SER A 147 -7.01 23.97 -20.87
C SER A 147 -7.95 23.44 -21.96
N GLY A 148 -7.71 22.24 -22.49
CA GLY A 148 -8.49 21.67 -23.59
C GLY A 148 -8.27 22.31 -24.98
N GLU A 149 -7.30 23.22 -25.13
CA GLU A 149 -7.08 23.97 -26.39
C GLU A 149 -6.48 23.11 -27.52
N ASN A 150 -5.78 22.02 -27.17
CA ASN A 150 -5.23 21.08 -28.15
C ASN A 150 -6.14 19.84 -28.22
N PRO A 151 -6.81 19.56 -29.37
CA PRO A 151 -7.67 18.39 -29.54
C PRO A 151 -6.84 17.11 -29.76
N ALA A 152 -5.96 16.80 -28.80
CA ALA A 152 -5.12 15.62 -28.78
C ALA A 152 -5.23 14.92 -27.41
N GLY A 153 -5.03 13.61 -27.38
CA GLY A 153 -5.04 12.80 -26.17
C GLY A 153 -3.90 11.81 -26.14
N VAL A 154 -3.59 11.30 -24.95
CA VAL A 154 -2.64 10.23 -24.73
C VAL A 154 -3.37 9.07 -24.07
N LEU A 155 -3.18 7.87 -24.60
CA LEU A 155 -3.57 6.63 -23.94
C LEU A 155 -2.29 6.00 -23.37
N VAL A 156 -2.28 5.75 -22.06
CA VAL A 156 -1.24 4.96 -21.41
C VAL A 156 -1.84 3.60 -21.11
N LEU A 157 -1.23 2.55 -21.66
CA LEU A 157 -1.59 1.17 -21.37
C LEU A 157 -0.46 0.57 -20.53
N GLU A 158 -0.83 0.04 -19.38
CA GLU A 158 0.04 -0.82 -18.60
C GLU A 158 -0.28 -2.27 -18.98
N GLU A 159 0.68 -2.93 -19.64
CA GLU A 159 0.57 -4.35 -19.95
C GLU A 159 1.21 -5.15 -18.82
N PHE A 160 0.43 -6.05 -18.22
CA PHE A 160 0.98 -7.10 -17.39
C PHE A 160 1.35 -8.28 -18.30
N PRO A 161 2.60 -8.76 -18.28
CA PRO A 161 2.94 -9.95 -19.05
C PRO A 161 2.02 -11.09 -18.61
N ALA A 162 1.35 -11.72 -19.58
CA ALA A 162 0.77 -13.03 -19.37
C ALA A 162 1.93 -14.00 -19.14
N ASP A 163 1.94 -14.64 -17.97
CA ASP A 163 2.84 -15.76 -17.71
C ASP A 163 2.64 -16.88 -18.75
#